data_AF-A0A016WI03-F1
#
_entry.id   AF-A0A016WI03-F1
#
_cell.length_a   1.000
_cell.length_b   1.000
_cell.length_c   1.000
_cell.angle_alpha   90.00
_cell.angle_beta   90.00
_cell.angle_gamma   90.00
#
_symmetry.space_group_name_H-M   'P 1'
#
loop_
_entity.id
_entity.type
_entity.pdbx_description
1 polymer ?
#
loop_
_entity_poly.entity_id
_entity_poly.type
_entity_poly.pdbx_seq_one_letter_code
_entity_poly.pdbx_strand_id
1 'polypeptide(L)'
;MTEVFGLIAAGRSPSQFVQVGEREFLCEIGDASNVNHVVVFMTGLHPFPDGMGSSVYVRWPSPDAQDAGWHYLGFVCNTKPSVIFKIAQLHLSEIRHTGVFGGGVGTGAFGSVQVGLMVEPLAAIEGRAAADGTQTSQQSTLAEFAETMLRNLVNHAESYTTRLSRPDGQVGWTLCHSAELVDPFI
;
A
#
# COMPACT_ATOMS: atom_id res chain seq x y z
N MET A 1 24.33 8.79 16.36
CA MET A 1 24.45 7.47 15.73
C MET A 1 23.44 7.41 14.58
N THR A 2 23.73 8.04 13.45
CA THR A 2 22.69 8.49 12.49
C THR A 2 22.59 7.69 11.20
N GLU A 3 23.26 6.53 11.07
CA GLU A 3 23.32 5.80 9.80
C GLU A 3 22.94 4.31 9.93
N VAL A 4 21.91 3.99 10.71
CA VAL A 4 21.46 2.58 10.86
C VAL A 4 20.50 2.17 9.73
N PHE A 5 19.70 3.13 9.24
CA PHE A 5 18.66 2.90 8.22
C PHE A 5 18.83 3.84 7.03
N GLY A 6 18.60 3.31 5.85
CA GLY A 6 18.55 4.04 4.59
C GLY A 6 17.18 3.91 3.93
N LEU A 7 16.84 4.95 3.17
CA LEU A 7 15.62 5.01 2.37
C LEU A 7 15.98 5.36 0.93
N ILE A 8 15.37 4.67 -0.03
CA ILE A 8 15.43 5.02 -1.46
C ILE A 8 14.00 5.18 -1.96
N ALA A 9 13.66 6.39 -2.42
CA ALA A 9 12.47 6.62 -3.22
C ALA A 9 12.80 6.35 -4.70
N ALA A 10 11.90 5.68 -5.41
CA ALA A 10 12.10 5.40 -6.83
C ALA A 10 12.36 6.70 -7.63
N GLY A 11 13.45 6.72 -8.41
CA GLY A 11 13.84 7.87 -9.21
C GLY A 11 14.56 9.00 -8.45
N ARG A 12 14.99 8.76 -7.20
CA ARG A 12 15.66 9.78 -6.37
C ARG A 12 16.93 9.26 -5.70
N SER A 13 17.77 10.20 -5.26
CA SER A 13 18.97 9.90 -4.47
C SER A 13 18.61 9.22 -3.14
N PRO A 14 19.45 8.29 -2.65
CA PRO A 14 19.28 7.69 -1.32
C PRO A 14 19.23 8.76 -0.23
N SER A 15 18.32 8.58 0.72
CA SER A 15 18.12 9.43 1.89
C SER A 15 18.40 8.64 3.16
N GLN A 16 18.78 9.34 4.23
CA GLN A 16 19.01 8.74 5.54
C GLN A 16 17.90 9.12 6.50
N PHE A 17 17.66 8.26 7.48
CA PHE A 17 16.71 8.54 8.54
C PHE A 17 17.36 9.38 9.65
N VAL A 18 16.62 10.39 10.12
CA VAL A 18 17.00 11.20 11.27
C VAL A 18 16.34 10.62 12.51
N GLN A 19 17.13 10.37 13.55
CA GLN A 19 16.61 9.92 14.84
C GLN A 19 15.90 11.08 15.53
N VAL A 20 14.61 10.92 15.83
CA VAL A 20 13.78 11.94 16.49
C VAL A 20 13.40 11.56 17.92
N GLY A 21 13.46 10.27 18.23
CA GLY A 21 13.25 9.74 19.58
C GLY A 21 14.21 8.58 19.86
N GLU A 22 14.08 7.96 21.03
CA GLU A 22 14.97 6.84 21.41
C GLU A 22 14.82 5.64 20.46
N ARG A 23 13.61 5.39 19.99
CA ARG A 23 13.25 4.28 19.09
C ARG A 23 12.56 4.74 17.81
N GLU A 24 12.53 6.04 17.57
CA GLU A 24 11.78 6.68 16.50
C GLU A 24 12.75 7.34 15.51
N PHE A 25 12.59 7.01 14.23
CA PHE A 25 13.35 7.63 13.15
C PHE A 25 12.41 8.14 12.07
N LEU A 26 12.76 9.27 11.46
CA LEU A 26 11.95 9.92 10.44
C LEU A 26 12.79 10.31 9.23
N CYS A 27 12.19 10.21 8.06
CA CYS A 27 12.74 10.68 6.80
C CYS A 27 11.63 11.39 6.03
N GLU A 28 11.94 12.56 5.48
CA GLU A 28 11.01 13.30 4.64
C GLU A 28 11.41 13.18 3.17
N ILE A 29 10.44 12.92 2.31
CA ILE A 29 10.62 12.85 0.87
C ILE A 29 9.74 13.93 0.27
N GLY A 30 10.33 14.93 -0.39
CA GLY A 30 9.56 15.98 -1.07
C GLY A 30 8.66 15.44 -2.19
N ASP A 31 7.79 16.27 -2.76
CA ASP A 31 7.00 15.92 -3.96
C ASP A 31 6.30 14.55 -3.85
N ALA A 32 5.41 14.45 -2.85
CA ALA A 32 4.71 13.22 -2.46
C ALA A 32 3.89 12.59 -3.61
N SER A 33 3.39 13.41 -4.54
CA SER A 33 2.55 12.98 -5.66
C SER A 33 3.26 12.06 -6.65
N ASN A 34 4.58 12.14 -6.75
CA ASN A 34 5.38 11.35 -7.69
C ASN A 34 6.07 10.14 -7.05
N VAL A 35 5.87 9.89 -5.75
CA VAL A 35 6.52 8.76 -5.06
C VAL A 35 5.65 7.52 -5.17
N ASN A 36 6.06 6.58 -6.02
CA ASN A 36 5.32 5.33 -6.23
C ASN A 36 5.82 4.17 -5.36
N HIS A 37 7.15 4.04 -5.24
CA HIS A 37 7.80 2.96 -4.52
C HIS A 37 8.87 3.52 -3.59
N VAL A 38 8.94 2.95 -2.39
CA VAL A 38 9.93 3.27 -1.38
C VAL A 38 10.61 1.98 -0.94
N VAL A 39 11.94 2.02 -0.90
CA VAL A 39 12.78 0.94 -0.38
C VAL A 39 13.33 1.39 0.95
N VAL A 40 13.12 0.58 1.97
CA VAL A 40 13.73 0.78 3.30
C VAL A 40 14.70 -0.36 3.54
N PHE A 41 15.90 -0.02 4.00
CA PHE A 41 16.94 -1.01 4.25
C PHE A 41 17.80 -0.62 5.44
N MET A 42 18.40 -1.63 6.07
CA MET A 42 19.45 -1.46 7.07
C MET A 42 20.79 -1.29 6.37
N THR A 43 21.63 -0.39 6.86
CA THR A 43 22.98 -0.17 6.32
C THR A 43 23.95 -1.30 6.67
N GLY A 44 23.60 -2.14 7.65
CA GLY A 44 24.44 -3.24 8.15
C GLY A 44 25.55 -2.80 9.11
N LEU A 45 25.64 -1.50 9.44
CA LEU A 45 26.63 -0.99 10.40
C LEU A 45 26.32 -1.43 11.84
N HIS A 46 25.03 -1.50 12.19
CA HIS A 46 24.55 -1.95 13.48
C HIS A 46 23.36 -2.90 13.31
N PRO A 47 23.47 -4.19 13.69
CA PRO A 47 22.32 -5.08 13.71
C PRO A 47 21.34 -4.66 14.81
N PHE A 48 20.07 -5.01 14.65
CA PHE A 48 19.11 -4.88 15.74
C PHE A 48 19.51 -5.80 16.91
N PRO A 49 19.20 -5.41 18.16
CA PRO A 49 19.25 -6.32 19.29
C PRO A 49 18.39 -7.58 19.04
N ASP A 50 18.76 -8.70 19.66
CA ASP A 50 18.02 -9.96 19.49
C ASP A 50 16.54 -9.79 19.87
N GLY A 51 15.65 -10.25 18.98
CA GLY A 51 14.20 -10.13 19.17
C GLY A 51 13.63 -8.73 18.91
N MET A 52 14.41 -7.78 18.37
CA MET A 52 13.92 -6.47 17.93
C MET A 52 13.83 -6.37 16.40
N GLY A 53 12.87 -5.59 15.93
CA GLY A 53 12.74 -5.16 14.55
C GLY A 53 12.26 -3.72 14.48
N SER A 54 12.04 -3.21 13.27
CA SER A 54 11.45 -1.90 13.07
C SER A 54 10.21 -1.96 12.19
N SER A 55 9.13 -1.40 12.72
CA SER A 55 7.89 -1.11 12.03
C SER A 55 8.05 0.13 11.15
N VAL A 56 7.64 0.02 9.89
CA VAL A 56 7.71 1.07 8.89
C VAL A 56 6.33 1.68 8.70
N TYR A 57 6.27 3.01 8.78
CA TYR A 57 5.06 3.80 8.61
C TYR A 57 5.27 4.88 7.56
N VAL A 58 4.17 5.29 6.92
CA VAL A 58 4.15 6.42 6.00
C VAL A 58 3.01 7.36 6.34
N ARG A 59 3.21 8.64 6.10
CA ARG A 59 2.23 9.71 6.32
C ARG A 59 2.28 10.70 5.17
N TRP A 60 1.11 10.97 4.59
CA TRP A 60 0.95 12.01 3.57
C TRP A 60 0.70 13.38 4.19
N PRO A 61 1.11 14.46 3.51
CA PRO A 61 0.82 15.82 3.95
C PRO A 61 -0.65 16.11 3.72
N SER A 62 -1.44 16.27 4.79
CA SER A 62 -2.83 16.73 4.72
C SER A 62 -2.87 18.24 5.03
N PRO A 63 -3.63 19.05 4.26
CA PRO A 63 -3.87 20.46 4.57
C PRO A 63 -4.67 20.64 5.86
N ASP A 64 -5.45 19.62 6.25
CA ASP A 64 -6.16 19.57 7.53
C ASP A 64 -5.37 18.70 8.49
N ALA A 65 -4.67 19.32 9.45
CA ALA A 65 -3.77 18.65 10.38
C ALA A 65 -4.46 17.55 11.23
N GLN A 66 -5.79 17.56 11.28
CA GLN A 66 -6.62 16.57 11.99
C GLN A 66 -6.72 15.21 11.29
N ASP A 67 -6.35 15.08 10.01
CA ASP A 67 -6.60 13.87 9.23
C ASP A 67 -5.33 13.13 8.74
N ALA A 68 -4.16 13.56 9.22
CA ALA A 68 -2.88 12.98 8.80
C ALA A 68 -2.51 11.76 9.65
N GLY A 69 -3.22 10.65 9.43
CA GLY A 69 -2.90 9.35 10.04
C GLY A 69 -1.63 8.71 9.49
N TRP A 70 -0.99 7.84 10.28
CA TRP A 70 0.13 7.00 9.85
C TRP A 70 -0.39 5.68 9.30
N HIS A 71 0.11 5.26 8.14
CA HIS A 71 -0.20 3.97 7.55
C HIS A 71 0.94 3.00 7.78
N TYR A 72 0.66 1.86 8.41
CA TYR A 72 1.64 0.81 8.63
C TYR A 72 1.91 0.06 7.32
N LEU A 73 3.14 0.11 6.85
CA LEU A 73 3.56 -0.54 5.61
C LEU A 73 4.00 -1.99 5.84
N GLY A 74 4.68 -2.24 6.95
CA GLY A 74 5.32 -3.51 7.24
C GLY A 74 6.54 -3.32 8.13
N PHE A 75 7.48 -4.26 8.12
CA PHE A 75 8.61 -4.24 9.03
C PHE A 75 9.92 -4.70 8.39
N VAL A 76 11.02 -4.36 9.07
CA VAL A 76 12.40 -4.72 8.75
C VAL A 76 13.04 -5.32 10.01
N CYS A 77 13.84 -6.37 9.84
CA CYS A 77 14.52 -7.05 10.94
C CYS A 77 15.85 -7.66 10.47
N ASN A 78 16.64 -8.24 11.37
CA ASN A 78 17.95 -8.81 11.00
C ASN A 78 17.85 -9.95 9.96
N THR A 79 16.76 -10.71 9.94
CA THR A 79 16.54 -11.79 8.94
C THR A 79 16.03 -11.24 7.60
N LYS A 80 15.38 -10.08 7.60
CA LYS A 80 14.89 -9.36 6.44
C LYS A 80 15.36 -7.90 6.50
N PRO A 81 16.62 -7.61 6.15
CA PRO A 81 17.24 -6.31 6.35
C PRO A 81 16.78 -5.24 5.35
N SER A 82 16.01 -5.61 4.33
CA SER A 82 15.45 -4.68 3.34
C SER A 82 14.06 -5.10 2.86
N VAL A 83 13.28 -4.12 2.44
CA VAL A 83 11.92 -4.31 1.96
C VAL A 83 11.54 -3.17 1.01
N ILE A 84 10.68 -3.49 0.04
CA ILE A 84 10.15 -2.54 -0.94
C ILE A 84 8.65 -2.41 -0.71
N PHE A 85 8.16 -1.17 -0.65
CA PHE A 85 6.76 -0.85 -0.47
C PHE A 85 6.24 -0.05 -1.66
N LYS A 86 5.02 -0.39 -2.12
CA LYS A 86 4.28 0.42 -3.10
C LYS A 86 3.37 1.36 -2.33
N ILE A 87 3.56 2.67 -2.52
CA ILE A 87 2.81 3.70 -1.79
C ILE A 87 1.90 4.56 -2.67
N ALA A 88 1.94 4.36 -4.00
CA ALA A 88 1.18 5.13 -4.99
C ALA A 88 -0.34 5.19 -4.74
N GLN A 89 -0.93 4.14 -4.18
CA GLN A 89 -2.38 4.00 -3.99
C GLN A 89 -2.82 4.05 -2.51
N LEU A 90 -1.87 4.17 -1.58
CA LEU A 90 -2.15 4.04 -0.14
C LEU A 90 -2.83 5.26 0.47
N HIS A 91 -2.82 6.42 -0.20
CA HIS A 91 -3.62 7.57 0.21
C HIS A 91 -5.12 7.26 0.27
N LEU A 92 -5.58 6.20 -0.42
CA LEU A 92 -6.98 5.75 -0.43
C LEU A 92 -7.29 4.70 0.67
N SER A 93 -6.29 4.26 1.44
CA SER A 93 -6.50 3.23 2.45
C SER A 93 -7.10 3.80 3.75
N GLU A 94 -8.18 3.15 4.21
CA GLU A 94 -8.95 3.54 5.40
C GLU A 94 -8.24 3.22 6.73
N ILE A 95 -7.25 2.31 6.72
CA ILE A 95 -6.55 1.87 7.93
C ILE A 95 -5.49 2.91 8.32
N ARG A 96 -5.87 3.80 9.24
CA ARG A 96 -5.02 4.86 9.78
C ARG A 96 -4.66 4.56 11.25
N HIS A 97 -3.37 4.54 11.56
CA HIS A 97 -2.89 4.52 12.93
C HIS A 97 -2.63 5.97 13.39
N THR A 98 -3.34 6.40 14.43
CA THR A 98 -3.12 7.69 15.08
C THR A 98 -2.23 7.49 16.32
N GLY A 99 -1.39 8.49 16.64
CA GLY A 99 -0.56 8.46 17.86
C GLY A 99 0.65 7.51 17.84
N VAL A 100 1.10 7.05 16.67
CA VAL A 100 2.27 6.15 16.54
C VAL A 100 3.59 6.81 16.92
N PHE A 101 3.75 8.08 16.55
CA PHE A 101 4.92 8.88 16.89
C PHE A 101 4.51 9.98 17.86
N GLY A 102 5.30 10.20 18.92
CA GLY A 102 5.08 11.28 19.87
C GLY A 102 5.00 12.64 19.15
N GLY A 103 4.15 13.55 19.64
CA GLY A 103 3.73 14.81 18.98
C GLY A 103 4.81 15.85 18.60
N GLY A 104 6.08 15.45 18.52
CA GLY A 104 7.18 16.21 17.94
C GLY A 104 7.36 16.02 16.43
N VAL A 105 6.53 15.21 15.76
CA VAL A 105 6.54 15.15 14.29
C VAL A 105 5.92 16.44 13.75
N GLY A 106 6.79 17.40 13.43
CA GLY A 106 6.43 18.66 12.80
C GLY A 106 5.48 18.44 11.63
N THR A 107 4.59 19.42 11.44
CA THR A 107 3.79 19.54 10.22
C THR A 107 4.74 19.38 9.04
N GLY A 108 4.69 18.22 8.36
CA GLY A 108 5.53 17.95 7.21
C GLY A 108 5.42 19.10 6.22
N ALA A 109 6.51 19.44 5.56
CA ALA A 109 6.51 20.49 4.55
C ALA A 109 5.35 20.24 3.56
N PHE A 110 4.65 21.31 3.15
CA PHE A 110 3.55 21.20 2.20
C PHE A 110 3.99 20.42 0.96
N GLY A 111 3.40 19.24 0.75
CA GLY A 111 3.75 18.35 -0.37
C GLY A 111 4.91 17.37 -0.15
N SER A 112 5.44 17.21 1.07
CA SER A 112 6.37 16.12 1.41
C SER A 112 5.67 14.94 2.09
N VAL A 113 6.03 13.72 1.72
CA VAL A 113 5.61 12.49 2.39
C VAL A 113 6.63 12.17 3.49
N GLN A 114 6.15 11.82 4.67
CA GLN A 114 6.97 11.44 5.81
C GLN A 114 6.99 9.91 5.93
N VAL A 115 8.17 9.32 6.10
CA VAL A 115 8.35 7.91 6.38
C VAL A 115 8.96 7.77 7.77
N GLY A 116 8.29 7.01 8.62
CA GLY A 116 8.68 6.79 10.00
C GLY A 116 9.08 5.35 10.26
N LEU A 117 10.08 5.16 11.10
CA LEU A 117 10.52 3.87 11.62
C LEU A 117 10.37 3.87 13.13
N MET A 118 9.73 2.84 13.66
CA MET A 118 9.58 2.63 15.09
C MET A 118 10.22 1.30 15.46
N VAL A 119 11.19 1.29 16.37
CA VAL A 119 11.87 0.07 16.81
C VAL A 119 11.07 -0.58 17.92
N GLU A 120 10.60 -1.81 17.68
CA GLU A 120 9.72 -2.56 18.56
C GLU A 120 10.16 -4.04 18.63
N PRO A 121 9.77 -4.78 19.69
CA PRO A 121 10.01 -6.22 19.76
C PRO A 121 9.29 -6.94 18.61
N LEU A 122 9.97 -7.87 17.93
CA LEU A 122 9.42 -8.66 16.82
C LEU A 122 8.07 -9.31 17.16
N ALA A 123 7.93 -9.81 18.38
CA ALA A 123 6.68 -10.41 18.87
C ALA A 123 5.47 -9.45 18.83
N ALA A 124 5.69 -8.14 18.96
CA ALA A 124 4.64 -7.12 18.85
C ALA A 124 4.34 -6.75 17.38
N ILE A 125 5.32 -6.89 16.50
CA ILE A 125 5.25 -6.52 15.08
C ILE A 125 4.55 -7.62 14.27
N GLU A 126 4.85 -8.90 14.54
CA GLU A 126 4.29 -10.04 13.82
C GLU A 126 2.76 -10.16 13.95
N GLY A 127 2.19 -9.62 15.04
CA GLY A 127 0.75 -9.55 15.24
C GLY A 127 0.05 -8.37 14.56
N ARG A 128 0.79 -7.43 13.94
CA ARG A 128 0.21 -6.25 13.28
C ARG A 128 -0.12 -6.55 11.82
N ALA A 129 -1.37 -6.36 11.44
CA ALA A 129 -1.80 -6.42 10.05
C ALA A 129 -1.22 -5.22 9.27
N ALA A 130 -0.42 -5.49 8.23
CA ALA A 130 0.02 -4.47 7.27
C ALA A 130 -1.19 -3.86 6.55
N ALA A 131 -1.14 -2.58 6.20
CA ALA A 131 -2.18 -1.99 5.37
C ALA A 131 -2.25 -2.73 4.02
N ASP A 132 -3.46 -2.91 3.50
CA ASP A 132 -3.68 -3.67 2.27
C ASP A 132 -2.97 -3.04 1.07
N GLY A 133 -2.36 -3.86 0.21
CA GLY A 133 -1.65 -3.39 -0.99
C GLY A 133 -0.24 -2.79 -0.78
N THR A 134 0.28 -2.82 0.45
CA THR A 134 1.62 -2.30 0.80
C THR A 134 2.78 -3.19 0.32
N GLN A 135 2.55 -4.51 0.26
CA GLN A 135 3.54 -5.47 -0.21
C GLN A 135 3.48 -5.58 -1.73
N THR A 136 4.62 -5.39 -2.38
CA THR A 136 4.82 -5.63 -3.81
C THR A 136 4.84 -7.14 -4.11
N SER A 137 3.69 -7.81 -3.95
CA SER A 137 3.53 -9.14 -4.54
C SER A 137 3.25 -8.96 -6.03
N GLN A 138 4.26 -9.17 -6.87
CA GLN A 138 4.12 -9.06 -8.33
C GLN A 138 2.97 -9.92 -8.89
N GLN A 139 2.59 -10.99 -8.17
CA GLN A 139 1.47 -11.85 -8.55
C GLN A 139 0.10 -11.15 -8.47
N SER A 140 -0.16 -10.29 -7.47
CA SER A 140 -1.47 -9.64 -7.34
C SER A 140 -1.68 -8.59 -8.43
N THR A 141 -0.66 -7.80 -8.74
CA THR A 141 -0.75 -6.75 -9.78
C THR A 141 -0.96 -7.32 -11.19
N LEU A 142 -0.35 -8.46 -11.51
CA LEU A 142 -0.56 -9.12 -12.80
C LEU A 142 -1.99 -9.66 -12.93
N ALA A 143 -2.53 -10.25 -11.86
CA ALA A 143 -3.90 -10.77 -11.85
C ALA A 143 -4.94 -9.64 -12.00
N GLU A 144 -4.79 -8.55 -11.24
CA GLU A 144 -5.65 -7.36 -11.34
C GLU A 144 -5.62 -6.74 -12.75
N PHE A 145 -4.43 -6.69 -13.36
CA PHE A 145 -4.26 -6.21 -14.73
C PHE A 145 -4.96 -7.12 -15.75
N ALA A 146 -4.77 -8.44 -15.64
CA ALA A 146 -5.40 -9.40 -16.54
C ALA A 146 -6.93 -9.35 -16.43
N GLU A 147 -7.46 -9.27 -15.21
CA GLU A 147 -8.90 -9.14 -14.96
C GLU A 147 -9.45 -7.86 -15.60
N THR A 148 -8.79 -6.72 -15.37
CA THR A 148 -9.21 -5.42 -15.94
C THR A 148 -9.16 -5.43 -17.46
N MET A 149 -8.11 -6.03 -18.06
CA MET A 149 -7.97 -6.15 -19.51
C MET A 149 -9.08 -7.02 -20.12
N LEU A 150 -9.38 -8.17 -19.51
CA LEU A 150 -10.45 -9.06 -19.96
C LEU A 150 -11.82 -8.38 -19.83
N ARG A 151 -12.07 -7.69 -18.71
CA ARG A 151 -13.32 -6.95 -18.49
C ARG A 151 -13.51 -5.86 -19.53
N ASN A 152 -12.47 -5.09 -19.82
CA ASN A 152 -12.51 -4.06 -20.87
C ASN A 152 -12.74 -4.65 -22.26
N LEU A 153 -12.09 -5.77 -22.58
CA LEU A 153 -12.27 -6.44 -23.87
C LEU A 153 -13.71 -6.95 -24.05
N VAL A 154 -14.27 -7.61 -23.03
CA VAL A 154 -15.66 -8.11 -23.07
C VAL A 154 -16.64 -6.95 -23.17
N ASN A 155 -16.51 -5.92 -22.35
CA ASN A 155 -17.37 -4.73 -22.42
C ASN A 155 -17.30 -4.06 -23.80
N HIS A 156 -16.09 -3.96 -24.37
CA HIS A 156 -15.90 -3.44 -25.71
C HIS A 156 -16.60 -4.31 -26.75
N ALA A 157 -16.40 -5.64 -26.72
CA ALA A 157 -17.04 -6.57 -27.64
C ALA A 157 -18.58 -6.56 -27.53
N GLU A 158 -19.12 -6.53 -26.31
CA GLU A 158 -20.56 -6.43 -26.04
C GLU A 158 -21.15 -5.14 -26.58
N SER A 159 -20.41 -4.02 -26.56
CA SER A 159 -20.89 -2.74 -27.11
C SER A 159 -21.21 -2.78 -28.62
N TYR A 160 -20.60 -3.71 -29.36
CA TYR A 160 -20.87 -3.92 -30.79
C TYR A 160 -21.90 -5.01 -31.06
N THR A 161 -22.31 -5.76 -30.04
CA THR A 161 -23.35 -6.78 -30.22
C THR A 161 -24.72 -6.13 -30.36
N THR A 162 -25.26 -6.19 -31.57
CA THR A 162 -26.65 -5.83 -31.85
C THR A 162 -27.46 -7.12 -31.89
N ARG A 163 -28.57 -7.16 -31.16
CA ARG A 163 -29.50 -8.29 -31.28
C ARG A 163 -30.19 -8.17 -32.64
N LEU A 164 -30.09 -9.22 -33.45
CA LEU A 164 -30.85 -9.31 -34.69
C LEU A 164 -32.35 -9.31 -34.32
N SER A 165 -33.05 -8.25 -34.70
CA SER A 165 -34.50 -8.17 -34.56
C SER A 165 -35.12 -9.31 -35.35
N ARG A 166 -35.88 -10.19 -34.67
CA ARG A 166 -36.65 -11.25 -35.34
C ARG A 166 -37.57 -10.60 -36.39
N PRO A 167 -37.63 -11.10 -37.63
CA PRO A 167 -38.43 -10.50 -38.71
C PRO A 167 -39.95 -10.62 -38.55
N ASP A 168 -40.45 -11.23 -37.47
CA ASP A 168 -41.86 -11.13 -37.09
C ASP A 168 -42.01 -10.08 -36.01
N GLY A 169 -42.68 -8.97 -36.35
CA GLY A 169 -42.97 -7.82 -35.48
C GLY A 169 -43.91 -8.12 -34.31
N GLN A 170 -43.66 -9.19 -33.55
CA GLN A 170 -44.29 -9.44 -32.26
C GLN A 170 -43.33 -9.09 -31.13
N VAL A 171 -43.56 -7.92 -30.52
CA VAL A 171 -43.14 -7.62 -29.15
C VAL A 171 -43.93 -8.51 -28.18
N GLY A 172 -43.47 -9.74 -28.00
CA GLY A 172 -43.94 -10.65 -26.96
C GLY A 172 -42.90 -10.73 -25.84
N TRP A 173 -43.21 -10.15 -24.69
CA TRP A 173 -42.51 -10.46 -23.44
C TRP A 173 -42.77 -11.93 -23.11
N THR A 174 -41.92 -12.84 -23.59
CA THR A 174 -41.93 -14.22 -23.12
C THR A 174 -40.99 -14.27 -21.92
N LEU A 175 -41.59 -14.27 -20.74
CA LEU A 175 -41.00 -14.80 -19.52
C LEU A 175 -40.42 -16.19 -19.82
N CYS A 176 -39.11 -16.31 -19.96
CA CYS A 176 -38.43 -17.58 -19.76
C CYS A 176 -38.12 -17.70 -18.26
N HIS A 177 -39.13 -18.09 -17.49
CA HIS A 177 -38.94 -18.68 -16.17
C HIS A 177 -38.95 -20.21 -16.34
N SER A 178 -37.76 -20.82 -16.33
CA SER A 178 -37.46 -22.18 -15.85
C SER A 178 -36.26 -22.77 -16.57
N ALA A 179 -35.12 -22.69 -15.91
CA ALA A 179 -34.20 -23.82 -15.81
C ALA A 179 -33.57 -23.72 -14.42
N GLU A 180 -34.32 -24.14 -13.41
CA GLU A 180 -33.71 -24.77 -12.24
C GLU A 180 -32.91 -25.99 -12.73
N LEU A 181 -31.78 -26.21 -12.04
CA LEU A 181 -30.94 -27.40 -11.90
C LEU A 181 -29.50 -27.11 -12.33
N VAL A 182 -28.45 -27.27 -11.53
CA VAL A 182 -28.27 -27.83 -10.18
C VAL A 182 -26.81 -27.47 -9.84
N ASP A 183 -26.56 -26.83 -8.70
CA ASP A 183 -25.28 -27.01 -8.00
C ASP A 183 -25.09 -28.50 -7.74
N PRO A 184 -23.88 -29.06 -7.92
CA PRO A 184 -23.42 -29.86 -6.80
C PRO A 184 -21.89 -29.80 -6.57
N PHE A 185 -21.59 -29.66 -5.28
CA PHE A 185 -20.36 -30.00 -4.55
C PHE A 185 -19.22 -28.98 -4.46
N ILE A 186 -19.16 -28.38 -3.26
CA ILE A 186 -18.02 -28.26 -2.31
C ILE A 186 -16.71 -27.72 -2.87
#